data_AF-A0AAU3HT31-F1
#
_entry.id   AF-A0AAU3HT31-F1
#
_cell.length_a   1.000
_cell.length_b   1.000
_cell.length_c   1.000
_cell.angle_alpha   90.00
_cell.angle_beta   90.00
_cell.angle_gamma   90.00
#
_symmetry.space_group_name_H-M   'P 1'
#
loop_
_entity.id
_entity.type
_entity.pdbx_description
1 polymer ?
#
loop_
_entity_poly.entity_id
_entity_poly.type
_entity_poly.pdbx_seq_one_letter_code
_entity_poly.pdbx_strand_id
1 'polypeptide(L)'
;MRSSGDGTAGGAPGHGPGESGPYPPPSSRLGSSRGRPQHGSAADHVPVRPAAVSDEEGTVPEEVGYRGPTACAAAGITYRQLDYWARTGLVEPSVRPAYGSGTQRLYSFRDVVVLKIVKRFLDTGVSLQNIRTTVQHLRERGFQDLERMTLMSDGATVYECTSPDEVHALLQGGQGVFGIAVGVVWRDVEGALSQLHGERVDTGETLLAHHPADELARRRNRAV
;
A
#
# COMPACT_ATOMS: atom_id res chain seq x y z
N MET A 1 29.55 -9.02 -58.39
CA MET A 1 30.78 -9.27 -57.61
C MET A 1 31.07 -8.01 -56.80
N ARG A 2 30.96 -7.98 -55.47
CA ARG A 2 31.82 -8.61 -54.43
C ARG A 2 33.29 -8.21 -54.55
N SER A 3 33.86 -7.87 -53.39
CA SER A 3 35.30 -7.75 -53.07
C SER A 3 35.92 -6.39 -53.42
N SER A 4 36.76 -5.73 -52.62
CA SER A 4 37.34 -5.98 -51.29
C SER A 4 37.93 -4.66 -50.80
N GLY A 5 38.01 -4.49 -49.48
CA GLY A 5 38.70 -3.38 -48.82
C GLY A 5 39.06 -3.77 -47.39
N ASP A 6 40.06 -4.64 -47.29
CA ASP A 6 40.94 -4.92 -46.13
C ASP A 6 41.79 -3.65 -45.87
N GLY A 7 42.22 -3.22 -44.68
CA GLY A 7 42.28 -3.74 -43.32
C GLY A 7 43.19 -2.81 -42.48
N THR A 8 43.50 -3.20 -41.23
CA THR A 8 44.56 -2.65 -40.32
C THR A 8 44.10 -1.55 -39.34
N ALA A 9 44.33 -1.55 -38.02
CA ALA A 9 44.86 -2.50 -37.03
C ALA A 9 44.66 -1.96 -35.59
N GLY A 10 44.89 -2.84 -34.59
CA GLY A 10 45.24 -2.50 -33.20
C GLY A 10 44.08 -2.61 -32.22
N GLY A 11 44.13 -3.31 -31.09
CA GLY A 11 45.16 -4.12 -30.42
C GLY A 11 44.54 -4.55 -29.08
N ALA A 12 44.76 -5.79 -28.67
CA ALA A 12 44.41 -6.34 -27.35
C ALA A 12 45.71 -6.60 -26.55
N PRO A 13 45.70 -7.16 -25.32
CA PRO A 13 44.69 -7.22 -24.25
C PRO A 13 45.26 -6.71 -22.89
N GLY A 14 44.45 -6.68 -21.83
CA GLY A 14 44.95 -6.47 -20.46
C GLY A 14 44.02 -7.05 -19.41
N HIS A 15 44.40 -8.21 -18.86
CA HIS A 15 43.79 -8.85 -17.70
C HIS A 15 44.84 -8.88 -16.59
N GLY A 16 44.51 -8.45 -15.38
CA GLY A 16 45.39 -8.48 -14.22
C GLY A 16 44.68 -8.04 -12.93
N PRO A 17 44.84 -8.76 -11.80
CA PRO A 17 44.03 -8.64 -10.58
C PRO A 17 44.66 -7.72 -9.52
N GLY A 18 43.87 -7.28 -8.53
CA GLY A 18 44.33 -6.68 -7.28
C GLY A 18 43.21 -6.76 -6.23
N GLU A 19 43.30 -7.67 -5.26
CA GLU A 19 43.83 -7.43 -3.90
C GLU A 19 42.99 -6.38 -3.12
N SER A 20 42.01 -6.81 -2.32
CA SER A 20 42.13 -7.17 -0.89
C SER A 20 42.66 -6.06 0.01
N GLY A 21 41.75 -5.44 0.78
CA GLY A 21 42.04 -4.60 1.94
C GLY A 21 40.78 -4.37 2.79
N PRO A 22 40.88 -4.30 4.13
CA PRO A 22 40.04 -5.11 5.01
C PRO A 22 38.99 -4.31 5.81
N TYR A 23 37.82 -4.94 6.00
CA TYR A 23 36.86 -4.59 7.04
C TYR A 23 37.48 -4.83 8.44
N PRO A 24 37.36 -3.90 9.40
CA PRO A 24 37.73 -4.15 10.78
C PRO A 24 36.64 -4.98 11.50
N PRO A 25 37.03 -5.93 12.40
CA PRO A 25 36.09 -6.70 13.20
C PRO A 25 35.59 -5.92 14.44
N PRO A 26 34.40 -6.24 14.98
CA PRO A 26 33.94 -5.67 16.25
C PRO A 26 34.76 -6.21 17.42
N SER A 27 35.22 -5.30 18.27
CA SER A 27 35.99 -5.59 19.47
C SER A 27 35.10 -6.06 20.61
N SER A 28 35.36 -7.27 21.09
CA SER A 28 34.97 -7.76 22.40
C SER A 28 35.90 -7.24 23.51
N ARG A 29 35.33 -6.66 24.58
CA ARG A 29 35.95 -6.56 25.92
C ARG A 29 34.88 -6.96 26.95
N LEU A 30 35.00 -8.13 27.57
CA LEU A 30 35.69 -8.42 28.84
C LEU A 30 35.15 -7.62 30.03
N GLY A 31 34.54 -8.36 30.97
CA GLY A 31 34.12 -7.87 32.29
C GLY A 31 33.71 -9.03 33.17
N SER A 32 34.67 -9.58 33.90
CA SER A 32 34.58 -10.76 34.75
C SER A 32 33.80 -10.55 36.05
N SER A 33 33.22 -11.66 36.52
CA SER A 33 33.22 -12.17 37.89
C SER A 33 32.44 -11.47 39.02
N ARG A 34 31.61 -12.33 39.65
CA ARG A 34 31.37 -12.51 41.10
C ARG A 34 30.53 -11.47 41.84
N GLY A 35 29.41 -11.96 42.37
CA GLY A 35 28.75 -11.39 43.54
C GLY A 35 27.35 -11.93 43.78
N ARG A 36 27.22 -13.06 44.48
CA ARG A 36 25.98 -13.43 45.19
C ARG A 36 26.09 -12.84 46.60
N PRO A 37 25.02 -12.24 47.11
CA PRO A 37 24.51 -12.72 48.40
C PRO A 37 23.00 -12.97 48.37
N GLN A 38 22.61 -13.87 49.27
CA GLN A 38 21.25 -14.27 49.59
C GLN A 38 20.62 -13.21 50.52
N HIS A 39 19.31 -12.97 50.41
CA HIS A 39 18.35 -13.02 51.51
C HIS A 39 16.93 -12.78 50.94
N GLY A 40 15.98 -13.61 51.37
CA GLY A 40 14.66 -13.73 50.76
C GLY A 40 13.60 -12.79 51.32
N SER A 41 12.41 -12.87 50.73
CA SER A 41 11.12 -12.68 51.41
C SER A 41 9.96 -12.96 50.45
N ALA A 42 8.89 -13.50 51.01
CA ALA A 42 7.49 -13.27 50.67
C ALA A 42 6.93 -13.79 49.31
N ALA A 43 6.18 -14.89 49.44
CA ALA A 43 4.84 -15.10 48.88
C ALA A 43 4.58 -14.61 47.44
N ASP A 44 4.66 -15.56 46.50
CA ASP A 44 4.02 -15.48 45.19
C ASP A 44 2.51 -15.30 45.34
N HIS A 45 2.06 -14.05 45.30
CA HIS A 45 0.68 -13.71 44.98
C HIS A 45 0.71 -12.91 43.68
N VAL A 46 0.68 -13.65 42.56
CA VAL A 46 0.44 -13.07 41.23
C VAL A 46 -0.96 -12.44 41.27
N PRO A 47 -1.12 -11.11 41.11
CA PRO A 47 -2.42 -10.57 40.83
C PRO A 47 -2.71 -10.90 39.37
N VAL A 48 -3.58 -11.89 39.16
CA VAL A 48 -4.25 -12.12 37.88
C VAL A 48 -5.04 -10.84 37.58
N ARG A 49 -4.43 -9.95 36.80
CA ARG A 49 -5.15 -8.84 36.18
C ARG A 49 -6.24 -9.46 35.30
N PRO A 50 -7.52 -9.11 35.48
CA PRO A 50 -8.53 -9.58 34.55
C PRO A 50 -8.13 -9.10 33.17
N ALA A 51 -8.08 -10.05 32.23
CA ALA A 51 -7.83 -9.79 30.82
C ALA A 51 -8.72 -8.61 30.43
N ALA A 52 -8.10 -7.52 30.00
CA ALA A 52 -8.80 -6.54 29.21
C ALA A 52 -9.37 -7.33 28.03
N VAL A 53 -10.69 -7.47 28.01
CA VAL A 53 -11.41 -7.78 26.80
C VAL A 53 -10.99 -6.67 25.84
N SER A 54 -10.09 -7.00 24.91
CA SER A 54 -9.87 -6.16 23.76
C SER A 54 -11.25 -6.02 23.13
N ASP A 55 -11.80 -4.82 23.18
CA ASP A 55 -12.92 -4.45 22.33
C ASP A 55 -12.43 -4.70 20.90
N GLU A 56 -12.78 -5.86 20.36
CA GLU A 56 -12.66 -6.19 18.95
C GLU A 56 -13.69 -5.33 18.22
N GLU A 57 -13.37 -4.05 18.07
CA GLU A 57 -14.09 -3.10 17.22
C GLU A 57 -13.83 -3.49 15.76
N GLY A 58 -14.52 -4.55 15.33
CA GLY A 58 -15.02 -4.76 13.98
C GLY A 58 -14.07 -4.52 12.82
N THR A 59 -12.98 -5.29 12.70
CA THR A 59 -12.51 -5.63 11.35
C THR A 59 -13.40 -6.75 10.83
N VAL A 60 -14.59 -6.38 10.33
CA VAL A 60 -15.37 -7.31 9.51
C VAL A 60 -14.47 -7.78 8.37
N PRO A 61 -14.23 -9.10 8.21
CA PRO A 61 -13.47 -9.61 7.09
C PRO A 61 -14.12 -9.10 5.81
N GLU A 62 -13.35 -8.44 4.94
CA GLU A 62 -13.93 -8.03 3.65
C GLU A 62 -14.32 -9.29 2.88
N GLU A 63 -15.63 -9.43 2.63
CA GLU A 63 -16.19 -10.61 1.95
C GLU A 63 -15.78 -10.66 0.47
N VAL A 64 -15.33 -9.53 -0.07
CA VAL A 64 -14.98 -9.35 -1.48
C VAL A 64 -13.56 -8.77 -1.59
N GLY A 65 -12.74 -9.40 -2.45
CA GLY A 65 -11.44 -8.91 -2.86
C GLY A 65 -11.40 -8.59 -4.36
N TYR A 66 -10.53 -7.67 -4.73
CA TYR A 66 -10.39 -7.18 -6.10
C TYR A 66 -9.03 -7.58 -6.67
N ARG A 67 -9.04 -8.21 -7.85
CA ARG A 67 -7.80 -8.56 -8.57
C ARG A 67 -7.10 -7.29 -9.08
N GLY A 68 -5.81 -7.41 -9.38
CA GLY A 68 -4.98 -6.32 -9.89
C GLY A 68 -5.61 -5.51 -11.04
N PRO A 69 -6.15 -6.12 -12.10
CA PRO A 69 -6.82 -5.39 -13.18
C PRO A 69 -8.03 -4.58 -12.72
N THR A 70 -8.88 -5.13 -11.85
CA THR A 70 -10.04 -4.43 -11.28
C THR A 70 -9.59 -3.25 -10.42
N ALA A 71 -8.63 -3.48 -9.52
CA ALA A 71 -8.08 -2.43 -8.66
C ALA A 71 -7.45 -1.30 -9.48
N CYS A 72 -6.70 -1.62 -10.54
CA CYS A 72 -6.12 -0.65 -11.47
C CYS A 72 -7.19 0.22 -12.14
N ALA A 73 -8.24 -0.41 -12.66
CA ALA A 73 -9.32 0.28 -13.34
C ALA A 73 -10.07 1.24 -12.39
N ALA A 74 -10.44 0.79 -11.19
CA ALA A 74 -11.16 1.59 -10.22
C ALA A 74 -10.32 2.76 -9.63
N ALA A 75 -9.03 2.51 -9.37
CA ALA A 75 -8.12 3.55 -8.88
C ALA A 75 -7.60 4.48 -9.99
N GLY A 76 -7.76 4.10 -11.27
CA GLY A 76 -7.23 4.85 -12.42
C GLY A 76 -5.70 4.88 -12.43
N ILE A 77 -5.07 3.73 -12.20
CA ILE A 77 -3.62 3.51 -12.22
C ILE A 77 -3.25 2.40 -13.21
N THR A 78 -2.00 2.39 -13.64
CA THR A 78 -1.46 1.31 -14.45
C THR A 78 -1.08 0.09 -13.59
N TYR A 79 -1.07 -1.08 -14.21
CA TYR A 79 -0.59 -2.30 -13.55
C TYR A 79 0.85 -2.18 -13.03
N ARG A 80 1.72 -1.45 -13.75
CA ARG A 80 3.10 -1.20 -13.32
C ARG A 80 3.17 -0.36 -12.05
N GLN A 81 2.33 0.68 -11.94
CA GLN A 81 2.24 1.48 -10.71
C GLN A 81 1.78 0.61 -9.53
N LEU A 82 0.72 -0.18 -9.74
CA LEU A 82 0.22 -1.11 -8.72
C LEU A 82 1.31 -2.09 -8.26
N ASP A 83 2.00 -2.76 -9.20
CA ASP A 83 3.04 -3.72 -8.88
C ASP A 83 4.23 -3.07 -8.16
N TYR A 84 4.67 -1.90 -8.63
CA TYR A 84 5.75 -1.15 -8.00
C TYR A 84 5.41 -0.74 -6.57
N TRP A 85 4.19 -0.24 -6.33
CA TRP A 85 3.74 0.16 -4.99
C TRP A 85 3.58 -1.02 -4.04
N ALA A 86 3.09 -2.17 -4.52
CA ALA A 86 3.02 -3.39 -3.72
C ALA A 86 4.41 -3.91 -3.38
N ARG A 87 5.34 -3.92 -4.35
CA ARG A 87 6.69 -4.45 -4.14
C ARG A 87 7.57 -3.54 -3.26
N THR A 88 7.27 -2.25 -3.20
CA THR A 88 7.99 -1.27 -2.36
C THR A 88 7.31 -0.99 -1.02
N GLY A 89 6.22 -1.71 -0.73
CA GLY A 89 5.45 -1.60 0.50
C GLY A 89 4.67 -0.29 0.67
N LEU A 90 4.48 0.48 -0.42
CA LEU A 90 3.68 1.70 -0.37
C LEU A 90 2.20 1.37 -0.19
N VAL A 91 1.66 0.47 -1.03
CA VAL A 91 0.31 -0.09 -0.88
C VAL A 91 0.35 -1.56 -1.22
N GLU A 92 0.11 -2.41 -0.23
CA GLU A 92 0.12 -3.86 -0.33
C GLU A 92 -1.31 -4.40 -0.31
N PRO A 93 -1.58 -5.55 -0.97
CA PRO A 93 -2.87 -6.22 -0.88
C PRO A 93 -3.15 -6.68 0.56
N SER A 94 -4.25 -6.22 1.16
CA SER A 94 -4.64 -6.56 2.53
C SER A 94 -5.43 -7.85 2.64
N VAL A 95 -6.11 -8.29 1.56
CA VAL A 95 -6.96 -9.50 1.56
C VAL A 95 -6.12 -10.74 1.31
N ARG A 96 -5.37 -10.75 0.21
CA ARG A 96 -4.49 -11.88 -0.13
C ARG A 96 -3.20 -11.36 -0.75
N PRO A 97 -2.05 -11.45 -0.04
CA PRO A 97 -0.75 -11.28 -0.67
C PRO A 97 -0.47 -12.42 -1.66
N ALA A 98 0.37 -12.16 -2.64
CA ALA A 98 0.86 -13.21 -3.54
C ALA A 98 2.16 -13.80 -2.96
N TYR A 99 2.14 -15.10 -2.68
CA TYR A 99 3.33 -15.88 -2.35
C TYR A 99 3.47 -17.00 -3.41
N GLY A 100 4.51 -16.91 -4.25
CA GLY A 100 4.83 -17.94 -5.24
C GLY A 100 4.06 -17.87 -6.57
N SER A 101 4.29 -18.88 -7.42
CA SER A 101 3.63 -19.03 -8.72
C SER A 101 2.19 -19.50 -8.54
N GLY A 102 1.23 -18.78 -9.13
CA GLY A 102 -0.19 -19.16 -9.17
C GLY A 102 -1.10 -18.50 -8.13
N THR A 103 -0.56 -17.82 -7.11
CA THR A 103 -1.40 -17.04 -6.18
C THR A 103 -1.62 -15.62 -6.70
N GLN A 104 -2.88 -15.19 -6.73
CA GLN A 104 -3.23 -13.84 -7.18
C GLN A 104 -3.43 -12.90 -6.00
N ARG A 105 -2.85 -11.70 -6.11
CA ARG A 105 -3.07 -10.61 -5.15
C ARG A 105 -4.55 -10.22 -5.16
N LEU A 106 -5.15 -10.16 -3.98
CA LEU A 106 -6.47 -9.56 -3.77
C LEU A 106 -6.34 -8.33 -2.90
N TYR A 107 -6.87 -7.23 -3.42
CA TYR A 107 -6.95 -5.94 -2.75
C TYR A 107 -8.33 -5.79 -2.12
N SER A 108 -8.40 -5.26 -0.90
CA SER A 108 -9.68 -4.87 -0.29
C SER A 108 -10.27 -3.65 -1.01
N PHE A 109 -11.53 -3.34 -0.73
CA PHE A 109 -12.12 -2.07 -1.12
C PHE A 109 -11.25 -0.89 -0.62
N ARG A 110 -10.84 -0.98 0.65
CA ARG A 110 -9.99 0.02 1.29
C ARG A 110 -8.65 0.22 0.57
N ASP A 111 -8.00 -0.86 0.17
CA ASP A 111 -6.75 -0.77 -0.60
C ASP A 111 -6.96 0.04 -1.88
N VAL A 112 -8.06 -0.19 -2.60
CA VAL A 112 -8.38 0.53 -3.84
C VAL A 112 -8.61 2.02 -3.59
N VAL A 113 -9.26 2.39 -2.48
CA VAL A 113 -9.39 3.81 -2.05
C VAL A 113 -8.01 4.41 -1.79
N VAL A 114 -7.16 3.73 -1.02
CA VAL A 114 -5.81 4.20 -0.71
C VAL A 114 -4.97 4.33 -1.99
N LEU A 115 -5.03 3.37 -2.92
CA LEU A 115 -4.37 3.44 -4.23
C LEU A 115 -4.76 4.71 -5.00
N LYS A 116 -6.05 5.05 -5.01
CA LYS A 116 -6.56 6.25 -5.69
C LYS A 116 -6.10 7.55 -5.02
N ILE A 117 -6.01 7.57 -3.69
CA ILE A 117 -5.47 8.71 -2.93
C ILE A 117 -3.98 8.89 -3.20
N VAL A 118 -3.19 7.81 -3.15
CA VAL A 118 -1.75 7.81 -3.47
C VAL A 118 -1.52 8.34 -4.88
N LYS A 119 -2.31 7.89 -5.86
CA LYS A 119 -2.28 8.41 -7.24
C LYS A 119 -2.49 9.92 -7.27
N ARG A 120 -3.53 10.43 -6.59
CA ARG A 120 -3.83 11.88 -6.57
C ARG A 120 -2.70 12.70 -5.95
N PHE A 121 -2.09 12.23 -4.86
CA PHE A 121 -0.95 12.91 -4.26
C PHE A 121 0.29 12.92 -5.17
N LEU A 122 0.58 11.82 -5.85
CA LEU A 122 1.71 11.75 -6.79
C LEU A 122 1.50 12.68 -7.99
N ASP A 123 0.28 12.72 -8.54
CA ASP A 123 -0.05 13.59 -9.68
C ASP A 123 0.10 15.08 -9.35
N THR A 124 -0.07 15.46 -8.08
CA THR A 124 0.12 16.83 -7.60
C THR A 124 1.52 17.12 -7.08
N GLY A 125 2.44 16.15 -7.14
CA GLY A 125 3.84 16.33 -6.76
C GLY A 125 4.12 16.30 -5.24
N VAL A 126 3.23 15.72 -4.44
CA VAL A 126 3.49 15.51 -3.00
C VAL A 126 4.63 14.50 -2.84
N SER A 127 5.55 14.77 -1.90
CA SER A 127 6.71 13.91 -1.68
C SER A 127 6.33 12.47 -1.29
N LEU A 128 7.09 11.48 -1.76
CA LEU A 128 6.85 10.08 -1.44
C LEU A 128 6.92 9.80 0.08
N GLN A 129 7.75 10.55 0.80
CA GLN A 129 7.86 10.44 2.26
C GLN A 129 6.53 10.82 2.92
N ASN A 130 5.94 11.95 2.55
CA ASN A 130 4.65 12.38 3.09
C ASN A 130 3.53 11.41 2.73
N ILE A 131 3.54 10.91 1.49
CA ILE A 131 2.56 9.92 1.05
C ILE A 131 2.66 8.66 1.92
N ARG A 132 3.86 8.17 2.24
CA ARG A 132 4.03 7.00 3.13
C ARG A 132 3.42 7.25 4.52
N THR A 133 3.71 8.41 5.11
CA THR A 133 3.15 8.82 6.40
C THR A 133 1.62 8.89 6.35
N THR A 134 1.05 9.53 5.32
CA THR A 134 -0.40 9.61 5.14
C THR A 134 -1.05 8.24 4.94
N VAL A 135 -0.44 7.34 4.16
CA VAL A 135 -0.97 5.98 3.96
C VAL A 135 -1.02 5.20 5.28
N GLN A 136 0.00 5.34 6.15
CA GLN A 136 -0.02 4.73 7.49
C GLN A 136 -1.18 5.28 8.32
N HIS A 137 -1.35 6.61 8.36
CA HIS A 137 -2.49 7.23 9.06
C HIS A 137 -3.85 6.77 8.53
N LEU A 138 -4.01 6.66 7.21
CA LEU A 138 -5.24 6.15 6.60
C LEU A 138 -5.51 4.70 6.99
N ARG A 139 -4.46 3.91 7.20
CA ARG A 139 -4.55 2.49 7.57
C ARG A 139 -4.93 2.25 9.03
N GLU A 140 -4.68 3.21 9.90
CA GLU A 140 -4.97 3.11 11.34
C GLU A 140 -6.42 3.54 11.68
N ARG A 141 -7.12 4.21 10.76
CA ARG A 141 -8.49 4.72 11.00
C ARG A 141 -9.59 3.77 10.55
N GLY A 142 -10.72 3.82 11.27
CA GLY A 142 -11.93 3.10 10.92
C GLY A 142 -12.60 3.62 9.64
N PHE A 143 -13.49 2.80 9.07
CA PHE A 143 -14.19 3.10 7.83
C PHE A 143 -15.04 4.38 7.90
N GLN A 144 -15.77 4.58 9.00
CA GLN A 144 -16.66 5.75 9.15
C GLN A 144 -15.90 7.08 9.26
N ASP A 145 -14.68 7.05 9.81
CA ASP A 145 -13.86 8.25 9.96
C ASP A 145 -13.30 8.72 8.62
N LEU A 146 -12.99 7.79 7.71
CA LEU A 146 -12.44 8.09 6.39
C LEU A 146 -13.44 8.88 5.52
N GLU A 147 -14.75 8.63 5.63
CA GLU A 147 -15.74 9.30 4.79
C GLU A 147 -15.86 10.81 5.06
N ARG A 148 -15.59 11.24 6.29
CA ARG A 148 -15.67 12.66 6.70
C ARG A 148 -14.33 13.38 6.59
N MET A 149 -13.26 12.64 6.32
CA MET A 149 -11.90 13.17 6.25
C MET A 149 -11.67 13.99 4.98
N THR A 150 -11.00 15.14 5.14
CA THR A 150 -10.39 15.88 4.03
C THR A 150 -8.90 15.98 4.25
N LEU A 151 -8.10 15.48 3.31
CA LEU A 151 -6.65 15.62 3.35
C LEU A 151 -6.23 16.87 2.58
N MET A 152 -5.38 17.70 3.15
CA MET A 152 -4.89 18.94 2.55
C MET A 152 -3.36 18.89 2.46
N SER A 153 -2.77 19.24 1.32
CA SER A 153 -1.31 19.26 1.18
C SER A 153 -0.83 20.56 0.54
N ASP A 154 0.25 21.11 1.09
CA ASP A 154 1.03 22.21 0.50
C ASP A 154 2.25 21.69 -0.29
N GLY A 155 2.32 20.37 -0.55
CA GLY A 155 3.43 19.68 -1.20
C GLY A 155 4.53 19.23 -0.23
N ALA A 156 4.73 19.94 0.88
CA ALA A 156 5.74 19.65 1.89
C ALA A 156 5.18 18.89 3.10
N THR A 157 3.90 19.06 3.41
CA THR A 157 3.19 18.39 4.50
C THR A 157 1.79 17.97 4.02
N VAL A 158 1.21 16.97 4.68
CA VAL A 158 -0.20 16.58 4.50
C VAL A 158 -0.89 16.73 5.86
N TYR A 159 -1.99 17.48 5.86
CA TYR A 159 -2.83 17.76 6.99
C TYR A 159 -4.14 17.01 6.85
N GLU A 160 -4.67 16.56 7.97
CA GLU A 160 -6.04 16.10 8.06
C GLU A 160 -6.89 17.25 8.55
N CYS A 161 -7.87 17.66 7.74
CA CYS A 161 -8.82 18.70 8.09
C CYS A 161 -10.20 18.09 8.35
N THR A 162 -10.77 18.45 9.48
CA THR A 162 -12.12 18.04 9.91
C THR A 162 -13.11 19.19 9.90
N SER A 163 -12.63 20.44 9.74
CA SER A 163 -13.45 21.64 9.70
C SER A 163 -13.02 22.62 8.59
N PRO A 164 -13.94 23.49 8.11
CA PRO A 164 -13.60 24.56 7.17
C PRO A 164 -12.59 25.57 7.73
N ASP A 165 -12.58 25.79 9.04
CA ASP A 165 -11.68 26.76 9.69
C ASP A 165 -10.21 26.28 9.64
N GLU A 166 -9.98 24.98 9.79
CA GLU A 166 -8.64 24.38 9.61
C GLU A 166 -8.15 24.55 8.17
N VAL A 167 -9.04 24.35 7.19
CA VAL A 167 -8.74 24.62 5.78
C VAL A 167 -8.39 26.09 5.55
N HIS A 168 -9.16 27.00 6.16
CA HIS A 168 -8.91 28.44 6.06
C HIS A 168 -7.57 28.82 6.67
N ALA A 169 -7.21 28.27 7.83
CA ALA A 169 -5.95 28.52 8.49
C ALA A 169 -4.73 28.15 7.62
N LEU A 170 -4.82 27.05 6.87
CA LEU A 170 -3.77 26.65 5.93
C LEU A 170 -3.60 27.63 4.77
N LEU A 171 -4.70 28.23 4.29
CA LEU A 171 -4.68 29.18 3.17
C LEU A 171 -4.15 30.57 3.57
N GLN A 172 -4.31 30.98 4.83
CA GLN A 172 -3.87 32.29 5.33
C GLN A 172 -2.35 32.51 5.23
N GLY A 173 -1.56 31.43 5.12
CA GLY A 173 -0.12 31.51 4.89
C GLY A 173 0.28 31.98 3.48
N GLY A 174 -0.68 32.18 2.56
CA GLY A 174 -0.41 32.54 1.16
C GLY A 174 0.15 31.40 0.31
N GLN A 175 0.13 30.17 0.85
CA GLN A 175 0.57 28.95 0.17
C GLN A 175 -0.58 28.34 -0.63
N GLY A 176 -0.28 27.80 -1.80
CA GLY A 176 -1.23 26.99 -2.56
C GLY A 176 -1.39 25.63 -1.90
N VAL A 177 -2.63 25.21 -1.63
CA VAL A 177 -2.94 23.90 -1.04
C VAL A 177 -3.81 23.08 -1.99
N PHE A 178 -3.57 21.78 -2.01
CA PHE A 178 -4.34 20.79 -2.73
C PHE A 178 -5.14 19.93 -1.75
N GLY A 179 -6.45 19.84 -1.95
CA GLY A 179 -7.36 19.09 -1.10
C GLY A 179 -7.89 17.81 -1.75
N ILE A 180 -7.92 16.71 -0.98
CA ILE A 180 -8.60 15.46 -1.31
C ILE A 180 -9.66 15.19 -0.24
N ALA A 181 -10.94 15.35 -0.61
CA ALA A 181 -12.04 14.85 0.20
C ALA A 181 -12.09 13.32 0.09
N VAL A 182 -11.72 12.61 1.16
CA VAL A 182 -11.58 11.14 1.15
C VAL A 182 -12.93 10.47 0.91
N GLY A 183 -14.02 10.96 1.51
CA GLY A 183 -15.37 10.45 1.24
C GLY A 183 -15.87 10.63 -0.21
N VAL A 184 -15.30 11.56 -0.97
CA VAL A 184 -15.59 11.64 -2.42
C VAL A 184 -14.83 10.55 -3.16
N VAL A 185 -13.56 10.31 -2.82
CA VAL A 185 -12.75 9.23 -3.40
C VAL A 185 -13.37 7.87 -3.09
N TRP A 186 -13.86 7.68 -1.86
CA TRP A 186 -14.57 6.49 -1.42
C TRP A 186 -15.75 6.15 -2.34
N ARG A 187 -16.72 7.08 -2.47
CA ARG A 187 -17.91 6.89 -3.32
C ARG A 187 -17.58 6.70 -4.80
N ASP A 188 -16.54 7.38 -5.29
CA ASP A 188 -16.04 7.22 -6.66
C ASP A 188 -15.48 5.80 -6.89
N VAL A 189 -14.73 5.25 -5.92
CA VAL A 189 -14.27 3.85 -5.97
C VAL A 189 -15.42 2.86 -5.83
N GLU A 190 -16.38 3.10 -4.94
CA GLU A 190 -17.60 2.29 -4.80
C GLU A 190 -18.39 2.23 -6.11
N GLY A 191 -18.63 3.39 -6.73
CA GLY A 191 -19.28 3.47 -8.03
C GLY A 191 -18.53 2.69 -9.10
N ALA A 192 -17.20 2.84 -9.18
CA ALA A 192 -16.38 2.12 -10.15
C ALA A 192 -16.40 0.60 -9.92
N LEU A 193 -16.25 0.15 -8.68
CA LEU A 193 -16.20 -1.28 -8.35
C LEU A 193 -17.55 -1.97 -8.50
N SER A 194 -18.67 -1.25 -8.32
CA SER A 194 -20.01 -1.80 -8.60
C SER A 194 -20.19 -2.29 -10.04
N GLN A 195 -19.38 -1.78 -10.97
CA GLN A 195 -19.39 -2.11 -12.40
C GLN A 195 -18.25 -3.07 -12.80
N LEU A 196 -17.43 -3.52 -11.83
CA LEU A 196 -16.26 -4.35 -12.08
C LEU A 196 -16.31 -5.66 -11.30
N HIS A 197 -15.54 -6.64 -11.77
CA HIS A 197 -15.51 -7.97 -11.21
C HIS A 197 -14.83 -8.01 -9.84
N GLY A 198 -15.51 -8.58 -8.85
CA GLY A 198 -14.95 -8.93 -7.54
C GLY A 198 -14.69 -10.43 -7.40
N GLU A 199 -14.04 -10.85 -6.32
CA GLU A 199 -13.85 -12.25 -5.94
C GLU A 199 -14.30 -12.41 -4.49
N ARG A 200 -15.17 -13.38 -4.19
CA ARG A 200 -15.49 -13.74 -2.81
C ARG A 200 -14.26 -14.33 -2.14
N VAL A 201 -13.86 -13.79 -1.00
CA VAL A 201 -12.58 -14.13 -0.37
C VAL A 201 -12.54 -15.56 0.17
N ASP A 202 -13.68 -16.06 0.65
CA ASP A 202 -13.88 -17.39 1.22
C ASP A 202 -14.06 -18.48 0.16
N THR A 203 -14.85 -18.22 -0.90
CA THR A 203 -15.17 -19.23 -1.93
C THR A 203 -14.29 -19.14 -3.18
N GLY A 204 -13.61 -18.00 -3.40
CA GLY A 204 -12.87 -17.73 -4.65
C GLY A 204 -13.78 -17.51 -5.86
N GLU A 205 -15.09 -17.44 -5.65
CA GLU A 205 -16.08 -17.22 -6.70
C GLU A 205 -15.92 -15.82 -7.30
N THR A 206 -15.87 -15.74 -8.63
CA THR A 206 -15.83 -14.44 -9.30
C THR A 206 -17.24 -13.84 -9.32
N LEU A 207 -17.40 -12.72 -8.63
CA LEU A 207 -18.60 -11.90 -8.66
C LEU A 207 -18.60 -11.10 -9.95
N LEU A 208 -19.44 -11.50 -10.91
CA LEU A 208 -19.62 -10.81 -12.17
C LEU A 208 -20.40 -9.52 -11.94
N ALA A 209 -19.81 -8.37 -12.29
CA ALA A 209 -20.57 -7.13 -12.33
C ALA A 209 -21.58 -7.19 -13.49
N HIS A 210 -22.75 -6.58 -13.27
CA HIS A 210 -23.77 -6.45 -14.30
C HIS A 210 -23.31 -5.46 -15.38
N HIS A 211 -22.57 -5.95 -16.37
CA HIS A 211 -22.25 -5.14 -17.54
C HIS A 211 -23.49 -5.05 -18.44
N PRO A 212 -23.95 -3.87 -18.88
CA PRO A 212 -25.12 -3.75 -19.77
C PRO A 212 -24.98 -4.49 -21.12
N ALA A 213 -23.74 -4.76 -21.56
CA ALA A 213 -23.47 -5.59 -22.73
C ALA A 213 -23.85 -7.07 -22.52
N ASP A 214 -23.82 -7.54 -21.27
CA ASP A 214 -24.19 -8.90 -20.89
C ASP A 214 -25.71 -9.09 -20.95
N GLU A 215 -26.49 -8.01 -20.76
CA GLU A 215 -27.94 -8.03 -20.99
C GLU A 215 -28.27 -8.22 -22.48
N LEU A 216 -27.52 -7.58 -23.39
CA LEU A 216 -27.66 -7.77 -24.84
C LEU A 216 -27.32 -9.21 -25.25
N ALA A 217 -26.26 -9.78 -24.67
CA ALA A 217 -25.86 -11.17 -24.91
C ALA A 217 -26.91 -12.17 -24.38
N ARG A 218 -27.46 -11.93 -23.19
CA ARG A 218 -28.56 -12.73 -22.62
C ARG A 218 -29.85 -12.65 -23.44
N ARG A 219 -30.20 -11.46 -23.96
CA ARG A 219 -31.37 -11.30 -24.86
C ARG A 219 -31.18 -12.05 -26.18
N ARG A 220 -29.97 -12.04 -26.74
CA ARG A 220 -29.65 -12.75 -27.98
C ARG A 220 -29.74 -14.27 -27.84
N ASN A 221 -29.34 -14.82 -26.69
CA ASN A 221 -29.43 -16.26 -26.41
C ASN A 221 -30.85 -16.73 -26.07
N ARG A 222 -31.78 -15.81 -25.75
CA ARG A 222 -33.19 -16.12 -25.45
C ARG A 222 -34.12 -16.01 -26.66
N ALA A 223 -33.61 -15.46 -27.77
CA ALA A 223 -34.33 -15.27 -29.03
C ALA A 223 -34.03 -16.38 -30.06
N VAL A 224 -33.41 -17.48 -29.63
CA VAL A 224 -33.14 -18.71 -30.39
C VAL A 224 -33.89 -19.85 -29.72
#